data_AF-A0A7C4UQ68-F1
#
_entry.id   AF-A0A7C4UQ68-F1
#
_cell.length_a   1.000
_cell.length_b   1.000
_cell.length_c   1.000
_cell.angle_alpha   90.00
_cell.angle_beta   90.00
_cell.angle_gamma   90.00
#
_symmetry.space_group_name_H-M   'P 1'
#
loop_
_entity.id
_entity.type
_entity.pdbx_description
1 polymer ?
#
loop_
_entity_poly.entity_id
_entity_poly.type
_entity_poly.pdbx_seq_one_letter_code
_entity_poly.pdbx_strand_id
1 'polypeptide(L)'
;KSFLLRLTASVQDAEDIVQDTYLKAQAKINTFRGESSLKTWVFSIASNLAKDLLKSKKRWPETVTDICREETLGNKPFLQEAMHIRQTSPQGNFEIREHIAFCFTCVSKSLPLEEHLVILLKEVYDFKIKEIAQILQLSEAMVKYHLHVSRKKMMDIFDQRCSLINKQGICHQCTELNGIFNPKQKAQEELVKIEMAREAENRSRDDLFDLRMKILRELDPFESGAAELQLHHLEHNRLVMEKYLE
;
A
#
# COMPACT_ATOMS: atom_id res chain seq x y z
N LYS A 1 -12.44 -3.89 1.17
CA LYS A 1 -11.40 -4.58 1.96
C LYS A 1 -10.00 -4.07 1.60
N SER A 2 -9.53 -4.26 0.35
CA SER A 2 -8.21 -3.78 -0.12
C SER A 2 -7.88 -2.33 0.22
N PHE A 3 -8.83 -1.39 0.08
CA PHE A 3 -8.63 0.02 0.43
C PHE A 3 -8.22 0.21 1.89
N LEU A 4 -8.95 -0.47 2.79
CA LEU A 4 -8.74 -0.37 4.22
C LEU A 4 -7.44 -1.04 4.61
N LEU A 5 -7.09 -2.20 4.02
CA LEU A 5 -5.79 -2.84 4.25
C LEU A 5 -4.62 -1.91 3.88
N ARG A 6 -4.68 -1.28 2.70
CA ARG A 6 -3.62 -0.35 2.26
C ARG A 6 -3.52 0.88 3.15
N LEU A 7 -4.65 1.32 3.71
CA LEU A 7 -4.72 2.48 4.59
C LEU A 7 -4.25 2.19 6.03
N THR A 8 -4.60 1.02 6.58
CA THR A 8 -4.31 0.64 7.97
C THR A 8 -2.97 -0.08 8.11
N ALA A 9 -2.52 -0.77 7.06
CA ALA A 9 -1.45 -1.76 7.12
C ALA A 9 -1.72 -2.87 8.16
N SER A 10 -3.00 -3.21 8.38
CA SER A 10 -3.46 -4.21 9.36
C SER A 10 -4.68 -4.94 8.81
N VAL A 11 -4.59 -6.28 8.76
CA VAL A 11 -5.71 -7.14 8.30
C VAL A 11 -6.88 -7.03 9.26
N GLN A 12 -6.60 -7.13 10.56
CA GLN A 12 -7.61 -7.05 11.60
C GLN A 12 -8.35 -5.70 11.57
N ASP A 13 -7.61 -4.58 11.61
CA ASP A 13 -8.24 -3.25 11.55
C ASP A 13 -9.07 -3.10 10.26
N ALA A 14 -8.58 -3.63 9.13
CA ALA A 14 -9.30 -3.56 7.86
C ALA A 14 -10.59 -4.39 7.87
N GLU A 15 -10.58 -5.58 8.46
CA GLU A 15 -11.77 -6.43 8.60
C GLU A 15 -12.82 -5.83 9.51
N ASP A 16 -12.40 -5.33 10.68
CA ASP A 16 -13.27 -4.66 11.64
C ASP A 16 -13.95 -3.45 10.99
N ILE A 17 -13.18 -2.60 10.30
CA ILE A 17 -13.75 -1.43 9.61
C ILE A 17 -14.67 -1.87 8.48
N VAL A 18 -14.36 -2.94 7.72
CA VAL A 18 -15.26 -3.45 6.67
C VAL A 18 -16.60 -3.87 7.29
N GLN A 19 -16.58 -4.63 8.37
CA GLN A 19 -17.78 -5.09 9.04
C GLN A 19 -18.63 -3.91 9.55
N ASP A 20 -18.01 -2.98 10.26
CA ASP A 20 -18.67 -1.77 10.74
C ASP A 20 -19.22 -0.90 9.60
N THR A 21 -18.50 -0.85 8.47
CA THR A 21 -18.96 -0.14 7.28
C THR A 21 -20.25 -0.77 6.76
N TYR A 22 -20.31 -2.09 6.61
CA TYR A 22 -21.52 -2.78 6.14
C TYR A 22 -22.69 -2.60 7.09
N LEU A 23 -22.48 -2.76 8.40
CA LEU A 23 -23.52 -2.57 9.40
C LEU A 23 -24.07 -1.13 9.37
N LYS A 24 -23.18 -0.14 9.31
CA LYS A 24 -23.60 1.28 9.22
C LYS A 24 -24.28 1.60 7.89
N ALA A 25 -23.79 1.06 6.78
CA ALA A 25 -24.39 1.26 5.47
C ALA A 25 -25.79 0.65 5.42
N GLN A 26 -25.98 -0.57 5.93
CA GLN A 26 -27.28 -1.22 6.01
C GLN A 26 -28.25 -0.44 6.91
N ALA A 27 -27.83 -0.04 8.10
CA ALA A 27 -28.66 0.73 9.03
C ALA A 27 -29.07 2.11 8.46
N LYS A 28 -28.24 2.71 7.61
CA LYS A 28 -28.45 4.05 7.05
C LYS A 28 -28.90 4.04 5.59
N ILE A 29 -29.17 2.89 4.98
CA ILE A 29 -29.47 2.81 3.54
C ILE A 29 -30.68 3.66 3.15
N ASN A 30 -31.69 3.74 4.03
CA ASN A 30 -32.89 4.57 3.83
C ASN A 30 -32.61 6.08 3.85
N THR A 31 -31.43 6.51 4.31
CA THR A 31 -30.99 7.92 4.30
C THR A 31 -30.17 8.29 3.08
N PHE A 32 -29.84 7.32 2.22
CA PHE A 32 -29.08 7.56 1.00
C PHE A 32 -29.96 8.31 -0.03
N ARG A 33 -29.65 9.58 -0.26
CA ARG A 33 -30.43 10.48 -1.13
C ARG A 33 -30.10 10.40 -2.62
N GLY A 34 -29.14 9.58 -3.03
CA GLY A 34 -28.72 9.46 -4.44
C GLY A 34 -27.94 10.67 -4.98
N GLU A 35 -27.49 11.59 -4.11
CA GLU A 35 -26.66 12.76 -4.49
C GLU A 35 -25.23 12.36 -4.96
N SER A 36 -24.87 11.09 -4.82
CA SER A 36 -23.62 10.48 -5.26
C SER A 36 -23.83 9.02 -5.60
N SER A 37 -22.81 8.33 -6.13
CA SER A 37 -22.90 6.88 -6.30
C SER A 37 -22.95 6.15 -4.95
N LEU A 38 -23.53 4.95 -4.93
CA LEU A 38 -23.50 4.09 -3.75
C LEU A 38 -22.05 3.77 -3.32
N LYS A 39 -21.15 3.58 -4.29
CA LYS A 39 -19.71 3.38 -4.06
C LYS A 39 -19.12 4.56 -3.26
N THR A 40 -19.35 5.79 -3.72
CA THR A 40 -18.89 7.01 -3.06
C THR A 40 -19.42 7.10 -1.63
N TRP A 41 -20.71 6.84 -1.43
CA TRP A 41 -21.34 6.90 -0.11
C TRP A 41 -20.80 5.85 0.87
N VAL A 42 -20.61 4.60 0.44
CA VAL A 42 -20.02 3.54 1.28
C VAL A 42 -18.56 3.88 1.61
N PHE A 43 -17.79 4.43 0.67
CA PHE A 43 -16.42 4.88 0.92
C PHE A 43 -16.36 6.07 1.88
N SER A 44 -17.36 6.96 1.91
CA SER A 44 -17.47 8.00 2.95
C SER A 44 -17.59 7.37 4.34
N ILE A 45 -18.40 6.33 4.50
CA ILE A 45 -18.57 5.63 5.78
C ILE A 45 -17.25 4.95 6.19
N ALA A 46 -16.66 4.17 5.29
CA ALA A 46 -15.42 3.45 5.55
C ALA A 46 -14.24 4.40 5.87
N SER A 47 -14.10 5.48 5.11
CA SER A 47 -13.03 6.46 5.32
C SER A 47 -13.19 7.22 6.63
N ASN A 48 -14.42 7.48 7.07
CA ASN A 48 -14.65 8.11 8.38
C ASN A 48 -14.28 7.16 9.53
N LEU A 49 -14.74 5.91 9.48
CA LEU A 49 -14.35 4.88 10.46
C LEU A 49 -12.82 4.70 10.53
N ALA A 50 -12.17 4.59 9.37
CA ALA A 50 -10.72 4.44 9.31
C ALA A 50 -9.99 5.69 9.82
N LYS A 51 -10.48 6.90 9.52
CA LYS A 51 -9.91 8.14 10.04
C LYS A 51 -9.97 8.17 11.57
N ASP A 52 -11.12 7.82 12.15
CA ASP A 52 -11.31 7.86 13.60
C ASP A 52 -10.37 6.87 14.31
N LEU A 53 -10.24 5.65 13.77
CA LEU A 53 -9.25 4.68 14.27
C LEU A 53 -7.80 5.19 14.13
N LEU A 54 -7.45 5.75 12.96
CA LEU A 54 -6.06 6.11 12.67
C LEU A 54 -5.61 7.43 13.30
N LYS A 55 -6.53 8.27 13.80
CA LYS A 55 -6.18 9.48 14.56
C LYS A 55 -5.51 9.17 15.89
N SER A 56 -5.83 8.04 16.52
CA SER A 56 -5.20 7.62 17.78
C SER A 56 -3.89 6.84 17.57
N LYS A 57 -3.59 6.41 16.33
CA LYS A 57 -2.38 5.65 16.00
C LYS A 57 -1.28 6.58 15.46
N LYS A 58 -0.04 6.37 15.91
CA LYS A 58 1.13 7.07 15.36
C LYS A 58 1.31 6.69 13.86
N ARG A 59 1.76 7.66 13.05
CA ARG A 59 2.12 7.40 11.64
C ARG A 59 3.48 6.71 11.57
N TRP A 60 3.68 5.90 10.54
CA TRP A 60 4.99 5.28 10.32
C TRP A 60 6.00 6.34 9.85
N PRO A 61 7.30 6.19 10.13
CA PRO A 61 8.31 7.07 9.55
C PRO A 61 8.57 6.70 8.08
N GLU A 62 9.19 7.60 7.32
CA GLU A 62 9.60 7.34 5.93
C GLU A 62 10.65 6.21 5.84
N THR A 63 11.37 5.94 6.93
CA THR A 63 12.38 4.88 7.09
C THR A 63 11.79 3.51 7.41
N VAL A 64 10.45 3.35 7.42
CA VAL A 64 9.78 2.10 7.82
C VAL A 64 10.31 0.85 7.11
N THR A 65 10.63 0.96 5.82
CA THR A 65 11.16 -0.17 5.05
C THR A 65 12.51 -0.66 5.57
N ASP A 66 13.35 0.23 6.09
CA ASP A 66 14.68 -0.10 6.61
C ASP A 66 14.57 -0.69 8.01
N ILE A 67 13.77 -0.04 8.87
CA ILE A 67 13.49 -0.51 10.23
C ILE A 67 12.96 -1.95 10.19
N CYS A 68 11.96 -2.21 9.34
CA CYS A 68 11.38 -3.54 9.20
C CYS A 68 12.38 -4.54 8.61
N ARG A 69 13.25 -4.12 7.68
CA ARG A 69 14.30 -4.98 7.11
C ARG A 69 15.28 -5.45 8.17
N GLU A 70 15.77 -4.53 9.00
CA GLU A 70 16.75 -4.83 10.05
C GLU A 70 16.19 -5.83 11.07
N GLU A 71 14.95 -5.62 11.51
CA GLU A 71 14.26 -6.56 12.41
C GLU A 71 13.99 -7.92 11.74
N THR A 72 13.61 -7.92 10.46
CA THR A 72 13.37 -9.16 9.69
C THR A 72 14.63 -10.01 9.55
N LEU A 73 15.78 -9.41 9.25
CA LEU A 73 17.04 -10.14 9.05
C LEU A 73 17.51 -10.87 10.32
N GLY A 74 17.14 -10.37 11.50
CA GLY A 74 17.40 -11.02 12.78
C GLY A 74 16.37 -12.08 13.18
N ASN A 75 15.21 -12.14 12.53
CA ASN A 75 14.07 -12.94 12.96
C ASN A 75 13.96 -14.27 12.18
N LYS A 76 14.70 -15.28 12.65
CA LYS A 76 14.69 -16.62 12.03
C LYS A 76 13.30 -17.28 11.98
N PRO A 77 12.48 -17.27 13.05
CA PRO A 77 11.13 -17.85 12.99
C PRO A 77 10.26 -17.22 11.91
N PHE A 78 10.27 -15.89 11.79
CA PHE A 78 9.54 -15.17 10.73
C PHE A 78 9.99 -15.61 9.33
N LEU A 79 11.30 -15.65 9.08
CA LEU A 79 11.83 -16.05 7.78
C LEU A 79 11.50 -17.52 7.43
N GLN A 80 11.52 -18.42 8.43
CA GLN A 80 11.13 -19.81 8.24
C GLN A 80 9.66 -19.94 7.85
N GLU A 81 8.77 -19.21 8.51
CA GLU A 81 7.34 -19.21 8.18
C GLU A 81 7.08 -18.60 6.81
N ALA A 82 7.72 -17.47 6.48
CA ALA A 82 7.64 -16.86 5.15
C ALA A 82 8.09 -17.84 4.04
N MET A 83 9.17 -18.60 4.27
CA MET A 83 9.61 -19.65 3.34
C MET A 83 8.64 -20.82 3.28
N HIS A 84 8.02 -21.19 4.40
CA HIS A 84 7.00 -22.24 4.45
C HIS A 84 5.80 -21.86 3.58
N ILE A 85 5.21 -20.68 3.81
CA ILE A 85 4.10 -20.12 3.02
C ILE A 85 4.46 -20.11 1.53
N ARG A 86 5.65 -19.62 1.17
CA ARG A 86 6.14 -19.59 -0.21
C ARG A 86 6.20 -20.98 -0.87
N GLN A 87 6.41 -22.05 -0.11
CA GLN A 87 6.54 -23.41 -0.63
C GLN A 87 5.23 -24.19 -0.65
N THR A 88 4.33 -23.92 0.29
CA THR A 88 3.13 -24.74 0.51
C THR A 88 1.83 -24.05 0.07
N SER A 89 1.80 -22.72 0.03
CA SER A 89 0.60 -21.97 -0.32
C SER A 89 0.52 -21.67 -1.83
N PRO A 90 -0.66 -21.84 -2.45
CA PRO A 90 -0.90 -21.34 -3.81
C PRO A 90 -0.85 -19.80 -3.88
N GLN A 91 -1.02 -19.12 -2.74
CA GLN A 91 -0.90 -17.66 -2.58
C GLN A 91 0.48 -17.27 -1.98
N GLY A 92 1.45 -18.18 -2.02
CA GLY A 92 2.83 -17.92 -1.63
C GLY A 92 3.71 -17.42 -2.78
N ASN A 93 3.22 -17.37 -4.02
CA ASN A 93 4.01 -17.06 -5.21
C ASN A 93 4.36 -15.57 -5.29
N PHE A 94 5.54 -15.25 -4.77
CA PHE A 94 6.12 -13.91 -4.80
C PHE A 94 6.71 -13.56 -6.16
N GLU A 95 6.34 -12.42 -6.74
CA GLU A 95 7.11 -11.77 -7.80
C GLU A 95 7.45 -10.32 -7.38
N ILE A 96 8.35 -9.69 -8.14
CA ILE A 96 8.84 -8.33 -7.82
C ILE A 96 7.69 -7.31 -7.78
N ARG A 97 6.63 -7.50 -8.59
CA ARG A 97 5.48 -6.59 -8.65
C ARG A 97 4.64 -6.60 -7.38
N GLU A 98 4.49 -7.76 -6.73
CA GLU A 98 3.82 -7.91 -5.45
C GLU A 98 4.62 -7.17 -4.37
N HIS A 99 5.95 -7.26 -4.40
CA HIS A 99 6.75 -6.46 -3.49
C HIS A 99 6.59 -4.96 -3.71
N ILE A 100 6.51 -4.49 -4.97
CA ILE A 100 6.26 -3.07 -5.26
C ILE A 100 4.93 -2.62 -4.64
N ALA A 101 3.87 -3.42 -4.76
CA ALA A 101 2.56 -3.11 -4.16
C ALA A 101 2.56 -3.15 -2.62
N PHE A 102 3.31 -4.09 -2.04
CA PHE A 102 3.54 -4.19 -0.60
C PHE A 102 4.33 -2.99 -0.07
N CYS A 103 5.47 -2.68 -0.69
CA CYS A 103 6.33 -1.55 -0.37
C CYS A 103 5.55 -0.23 -0.42
N PHE A 104 4.74 -0.03 -1.46
CA PHE A 104 3.88 1.16 -1.51
C PHE A 104 2.95 1.23 -0.30
N THR A 105 2.30 0.13 0.08
CA THR A 105 1.40 0.09 1.25
C THR A 105 2.12 0.52 2.53
N CYS A 106 3.34 0.03 2.75
CA CYS A 106 4.14 0.42 3.92
C CYS A 106 4.56 1.89 3.84
N VAL A 107 5.09 2.34 2.71
CA VAL A 107 5.61 3.70 2.55
C VAL A 107 4.48 4.72 2.58
N SER A 108 3.34 4.48 1.92
CA SER A 108 2.21 5.42 1.94
C SER A 108 1.62 5.58 3.34
N LYS A 109 1.79 4.58 4.22
CA LYS A 109 1.42 4.67 5.64
C LYS A 109 2.26 5.72 6.40
N SER A 110 3.40 6.16 5.89
CA SER A 110 4.17 7.25 6.51
C SER A 110 3.58 8.64 6.28
N LEU A 111 2.79 8.81 5.20
CA LEU A 111 2.17 10.09 4.88
C LEU A 111 1.20 10.53 6.00
N PRO A 112 1.04 11.86 6.19
CA PRO A 112 -0.09 12.42 6.92
C PRO A 112 -1.42 11.78 6.48
N LEU A 113 -2.35 11.60 7.41
CA LEU A 113 -3.53 10.76 7.20
C LEU A 113 -4.38 11.21 6.00
N GLU A 114 -4.60 12.52 5.85
CA GLU A 114 -5.40 13.10 4.76
C GLU A 114 -4.70 12.94 3.40
N GLU A 115 -3.38 13.15 3.36
CA GLU A 115 -2.54 12.92 2.20
C GLU A 115 -2.58 11.44 1.75
N HIS A 116 -2.48 10.51 2.72
CA HIS A 116 -2.56 9.07 2.46
C HIS A 116 -3.93 8.64 1.91
N LEU A 117 -5.01 9.17 2.49
CA LEU A 117 -6.37 8.90 2.02
C LEU A 117 -6.58 9.41 0.59
N VAL A 118 -6.19 10.66 0.32
CA VAL A 118 -6.38 11.28 -1.00
C VAL A 118 -5.60 10.52 -2.07
N ILE A 119 -4.33 10.17 -1.83
CA ILE A 119 -3.53 9.46 -2.82
C ILE A 119 -4.07 8.06 -3.11
N LEU A 120 -4.50 7.32 -2.08
CA LEU A 120 -5.11 6.00 -2.29
C LEU A 120 -6.42 6.10 -3.08
N LEU A 121 -7.32 6.97 -2.65
CA LEU A 121 -8.63 7.13 -3.32
C LEU A 121 -8.46 7.56 -4.78
N LYS A 122 -7.51 8.47 -5.05
CA LYS A 122 -7.31 8.97 -6.40
C LYS A 122 -6.54 8.00 -7.29
N GLU A 123 -5.37 7.55 -6.85
CA GLU A 123 -4.40 6.87 -7.71
C GLU A 123 -4.65 5.36 -7.78
N VAL A 124 -5.20 4.77 -6.71
CA VAL A 124 -5.41 3.32 -6.61
C VAL A 124 -6.88 2.94 -6.85
N TYR A 125 -7.83 3.72 -6.35
CA TYR A 125 -9.28 3.40 -6.47
C TYR A 125 -10.04 4.24 -7.51
N ASP A 126 -9.31 5.09 -8.23
CA ASP A 126 -9.77 5.89 -9.36
C ASP A 126 -11.02 6.75 -9.10
N PHE A 127 -11.12 7.32 -7.89
CA PHE A 127 -12.16 8.31 -7.61
C PHE A 127 -11.83 9.67 -8.26
N LYS A 128 -12.87 10.38 -8.68
CA LYS A 128 -12.76 11.77 -9.15
C LYS A 128 -12.54 12.71 -7.96
N ILE A 129 -11.90 13.86 -8.21
CA ILE A 129 -11.64 14.87 -7.18
C ILE A 129 -12.91 15.27 -6.41
N LYS A 130 -14.03 15.47 -7.13
CA LYS A 130 -15.34 15.76 -6.52
C LYS A 130 -15.86 14.64 -5.61
N GLU A 131 -15.63 13.38 -5.99
CA GLU A 131 -16.04 12.23 -5.17
C GLU A 131 -15.17 12.12 -3.92
N ILE A 132 -13.86 12.35 -4.05
CA ILE A 132 -12.92 12.35 -2.92
C ILE A 132 -13.25 13.48 -1.94
N ALA A 133 -13.56 14.67 -2.45
CA ALA A 133 -14.01 15.82 -1.67
C ALA A 133 -15.24 15.45 -0.82
N GLN A 134 -16.20 14.74 -1.41
CA GLN A 134 -17.37 14.23 -0.68
C GLN A 134 -17.02 13.11 0.30
N ILE A 135 -16.16 12.16 -0.07
CA ILE A 135 -15.73 11.03 0.77
C ILE A 135 -15.05 11.53 2.05
N LEU A 136 -14.16 12.50 1.90
CA LEU A 136 -13.32 13.00 2.99
C LEU A 136 -13.89 14.23 3.69
N GLN A 137 -14.96 14.84 3.16
CA GLN A 137 -15.53 16.11 3.61
C GLN A 137 -14.54 17.27 3.52
N LEU A 138 -13.85 17.34 2.38
CA LEU A 138 -12.90 18.39 2.03
C LEU A 138 -13.42 19.19 0.83
N SER A 139 -12.92 20.41 0.66
CA SER A 139 -13.07 21.14 -0.60
C SER A 139 -12.24 20.49 -1.71
N GLU A 140 -12.68 20.61 -2.97
CA GLU A 140 -11.91 20.12 -4.12
C GLU A 140 -10.50 20.73 -4.20
N ALA A 141 -10.35 21.98 -3.73
CA ALA A 141 -9.05 22.65 -3.66
C ALA A 141 -8.10 21.95 -2.68
N MET A 142 -8.58 21.57 -1.49
CA MET A 142 -7.78 20.81 -0.52
C MET A 142 -7.44 19.42 -1.04
N VAL A 143 -8.38 18.74 -1.72
CA VAL A 143 -8.10 17.44 -2.35
C VAL A 143 -6.97 17.58 -3.39
N LYS A 144 -7.02 18.58 -4.28
CA LYS A 144 -5.96 18.83 -5.26
C LYS A 144 -4.61 19.13 -4.58
N TYR A 145 -4.62 19.91 -3.50
CA TYR A 145 -3.44 20.20 -2.71
C TYR A 145 -2.84 18.93 -2.09
N HIS A 146 -3.62 18.15 -1.35
CA HIS A 146 -3.15 16.91 -0.73
C HIS A 146 -2.66 15.91 -1.78
N LEU A 147 -3.33 15.82 -2.94
CA LEU A 147 -2.88 14.97 -4.03
C LEU A 147 -1.50 15.40 -4.55
N HIS A 148 -1.33 16.70 -4.82
CA HIS A 148 -0.05 17.24 -5.28
C HIS A 148 1.08 16.98 -4.29
N VAL A 149 0.86 17.28 -3.01
CA VAL A 149 1.87 17.12 -1.95
C VAL A 149 2.19 15.65 -1.70
N SER A 150 1.17 14.79 -1.62
CA SER A 150 1.37 13.34 -1.40
C SER A 150 2.11 12.67 -2.56
N ARG A 151 1.75 12.97 -3.82
CA ARG A 151 2.50 12.50 -5.00
C ARG A 151 3.95 12.93 -4.93
N LYS A 152 4.21 14.22 -4.69
CA LYS A 152 5.58 14.75 -4.57
C LYS A 152 6.38 14.01 -3.50
N LYS A 153 5.84 13.88 -2.29
CA LYS A 153 6.50 13.17 -1.18
C LYS A 153 6.80 11.71 -1.53
N MET A 154 5.83 10.98 -2.07
CA MET A 154 6.06 9.58 -2.45
C MET A 154 7.11 9.45 -3.55
N MET A 155 7.11 10.35 -4.53
CA MET A 155 8.15 10.40 -5.56
C MET A 155 9.53 10.71 -4.96
N ASP A 156 9.63 11.64 -4.01
CA ASP A 156 10.89 11.98 -3.34
C ASP A 156 11.44 10.78 -2.55
N ILE A 157 10.58 10.11 -1.78
CA ILE A 157 10.94 8.92 -1.01
C ILE A 157 11.43 7.80 -1.95
N PHE A 158 10.69 7.49 -3.02
CA PHE A 158 11.06 6.40 -3.93
C PHE A 158 12.32 6.72 -4.75
N ASP A 159 12.50 7.96 -5.19
CA ASP A 159 13.65 8.35 -6.00
C ASP A 159 14.98 8.26 -5.23
N GLN A 160 14.94 8.56 -3.92
CA GLN A 160 16.13 8.47 -3.06
C GLN A 160 16.42 7.05 -2.58
N ARG A 161 15.40 6.18 -2.51
CA ARG A 161 15.51 4.85 -1.90
C ARG A 161 15.46 3.71 -2.89
N CYS A 162 14.56 3.71 -3.85
CA CYS A 162 14.27 2.51 -4.64
C CYS A 162 15.32 2.29 -5.74
N SER A 163 16.14 1.26 -5.59
CA SER A 163 17.16 0.91 -6.60
C SER A 163 16.59 0.51 -7.97
N LEU A 164 15.29 0.18 -8.05
CA LEU A 164 14.61 -0.10 -9.33
C LEU A 164 14.30 1.17 -10.14
N ILE A 165 14.32 2.33 -9.49
CA ILE A 165 14.00 3.63 -10.11
C ILE A 165 15.28 4.41 -10.33
N ASN A 166 16.12 4.44 -9.30
CA ASN A 166 17.37 5.18 -9.29
C ASN A 166 18.51 4.22 -8.97
N LYS A 167 19.52 4.12 -9.84
CA LYS A 167 20.70 3.25 -9.60
C LYS A 167 21.49 3.63 -8.34
N GLN A 168 21.36 4.87 -7.87
CA GLN A 168 21.92 5.35 -6.62
C GLN A 168 21.00 5.14 -5.40
N GLY A 169 19.80 4.59 -5.60
CA GLY A 169 18.87 4.27 -4.51
C GLY A 169 19.41 3.15 -3.62
N ILE A 170 19.25 3.32 -2.30
CA ILE A 170 19.85 2.45 -1.28
C ILE A 170 19.09 1.14 -0.99
N CYS A 171 17.81 1.06 -1.34
CA CYS A 171 16.94 -0.07 -1.06
C CYS A 171 17.00 -1.10 -2.19
N HIS A 172 17.44 -2.31 -1.85
CA HIS A 172 17.49 -3.47 -2.74
C HIS A 172 16.47 -4.56 -2.40
N GLN A 173 15.50 -4.27 -1.52
CA GLN A 173 14.54 -5.25 -0.99
C GLN A 173 13.81 -6.03 -2.09
N CYS A 174 13.44 -5.38 -3.20
CA CYS A 174 12.80 -6.03 -4.34
C CYS A 174 13.65 -7.19 -4.88
N THR A 175 14.95 -6.93 -5.10
CA THR A 175 15.90 -7.89 -5.66
C THR A 175 16.31 -8.94 -4.63
N GLU A 176 16.54 -8.52 -3.38
CA GLU A 176 16.89 -9.40 -2.27
C GLU A 176 15.79 -10.44 -2.02
N LEU A 177 14.55 -9.99 -1.83
CA LEU A 177 13.42 -10.88 -1.59
C LEU A 177 13.14 -11.78 -2.78
N ASN A 178 13.31 -11.28 -4.02
CA ASN A 178 13.21 -12.15 -5.19
C ASN A 178 14.29 -13.24 -5.20
N GLY A 179 15.53 -12.92 -4.82
CA GLY A 179 16.59 -13.93 -4.68
C GLY A 179 16.30 -14.96 -3.59
N ILE A 180 15.67 -14.54 -2.50
CA ILE A 180 15.28 -15.44 -1.39
C ILE A 180 14.12 -16.35 -1.78
N PHE A 181 13.04 -15.78 -2.32
CA PHE A 181 11.82 -16.54 -2.61
C PHE A 181 11.86 -17.25 -3.96
N ASN A 182 12.66 -16.76 -4.92
CA ASN A 182 12.80 -17.33 -6.26
C ASN A 182 14.27 -17.61 -6.62
N PRO A 183 15.01 -18.44 -5.87
CA PRO A 183 16.46 -18.63 -6.03
C PRO A 183 16.87 -19.24 -7.39
N LYS A 184 15.93 -19.87 -8.10
CA LYS A 184 16.16 -20.42 -9.44
C LYS A 184 15.84 -19.44 -10.57
N GLN A 185 15.11 -18.36 -10.29
CA GLN A 185 14.84 -17.29 -11.26
C GLN A 185 15.97 -16.28 -11.20
N LYS A 186 16.40 -15.76 -12.35
CA LYS A 186 17.34 -14.64 -12.36
C LYS A 186 16.55 -13.35 -12.16
N ALA A 187 16.80 -12.63 -11.07
CA ALA A 187 16.10 -11.37 -10.77
C ALA A 187 16.16 -10.36 -11.93
N GLN A 188 17.28 -10.32 -12.67
CA GLN A 188 17.43 -9.46 -13.85
C GLN A 188 16.42 -9.79 -14.96
N GLU A 189 16.07 -11.08 -15.14
CA GLU A 189 15.08 -11.51 -16.14
C GLU A 189 13.65 -11.11 -15.71
N GLU A 190 13.33 -11.19 -14.41
CA GLU A 190 12.04 -10.73 -13.88
C GLU A 190 11.88 -9.21 -13.97
N LEU A 191 12.95 -8.45 -13.72
CA LEU A 191 12.92 -6.99 -13.88
C LEU A 191 12.56 -6.57 -15.31
N VAL A 192 12.99 -7.33 -16.33
CA VAL A 192 12.62 -7.05 -17.73
C VAL A 192 11.13 -7.24 -17.98
N LYS A 193 10.39 -7.96 -17.14
CA LYS A 193 8.92 -8.07 -17.26
C LYS A 193 8.19 -6.86 -16.69
N ILE A 194 8.85 -6.06 -15.85
CA ILE A 194 8.25 -4.89 -15.21
C ILE A 194 8.58 -3.65 -16.04
N GLU A 195 7.55 -3.07 -16.66
CA GLU A 195 7.66 -1.84 -17.46
C GLU A 195 8.40 -0.72 -16.71
N MET A 196 8.05 -0.52 -15.44
CA MET A 196 8.68 0.46 -14.56
C MET A 196 10.19 0.26 -14.42
N ALA A 197 10.66 -0.98 -14.30
CA ALA A 197 12.08 -1.27 -14.15
C ALA A 197 12.85 -1.19 -15.48
N ARG A 198 12.23 -1.60 -16.59
CA ARG A 198 12.85 -1.49 -17.93
C ARG A 198 13.07 -0.05 -18.37
N GLU A 199 12.10 0.82 -18.09
CA GLU A 199 12.07 2.18 -18.66
C GLU A 199 12.46 3.26 -17.62
N ALA A 200 12.92 2.85 -16.44
CA ALA A 200 13.34 3.74 -15.35
C ALA A 200 14.28 4.86 -15.78
N GLU A 201 15.28 4.54 -16.61
CA GLU A 201 16.31 5.50 -17.03
C GLU A 201 15.79 6.56 -18.03
N ASN A 202 14.70 6.28 -18.75
CA ASN A 202 14.21 7.09 -19.86
C ASN A 202 12.87 7.80 -19.56
N ARG A 203 12.34 7.64 -18.35
CA ARG A 203 11.03 8.16 -17.96
C ARG A 203 11.16 9.23 -16.88
N SER A 204 10.19 10.14 -16.85
CA SER A 204 10.12 11.12 -15.76
C SER A 204 9.75 10.44 -14.44
N ARG A 205 10.04 11.12 -13.32
CA ARG A 205 9.65 10.65 -11.98
C ARG A 205 8.13 10.45 -11.85
N ASP A 206 7.35 11.29 -12.52
CA ASP A 206 5.89 11.17 -12.59
C ASP A 206 5.46 9.91 -13.38
N ASP A 207 6.05 9.65 -14.54
CA ASP A 207 5.73 8.45 -15.32
C ASP A 207 6.03 7.17 -14.54
N LEU A 208 7.15 7.14 -13.80
CA LEU A 208 7.52 5.99 -12.96
C LEU A 208 6.58 5.83 -11.77
N PHE A 209 6.10 6.94 -11.21
CA PHE A 209 5.08 6.90 -10.19
C PHE A 209 3.77 6.33 -10.75
N ASP A 210 3.34 6.74 -11.93
CA ASP A 210 2.11 6.28 -12.57
C ASP A 210 2.18 4.79 -12.95
N LEU A 211 3.34 4.29 -13.40
CA LEU A 211 3.56 2.85 -13.61
C LEU A 211 3.46 2.04 -12.32
N ARG A 212 3.95 2.58 -11.20
CA ARG A 212 3.72 1.96 -9.88
C ARG A 212 2.22 1.93 -9.54
N MET A 213 1.49 3.00 -9.83
CA MET A 213 0.05 3.06 -9.54
C MET A 213 -0.73 2.07 -10.40
N LYS A 214 -0.29 1.84 -11.64
CA LYS A 214 -0.81 0.77 -12.50
C LYS A 214 -0.63 -0.62 -11.85
N ILE A 215 0.55 -0.93 -11.31
CA ILE A 215 0.78 -2.18 -10.58
C ILE A 215 -0.18 -2.33 -9.40
N LEU A 216 -0.40 -1.26 -8.62
CA LEU A 216 -1.32 -1.30 -7.49
C LEU A 216 -2.79 -1.48 -7.89
N ARG A 217 -3.21 -0.90 -9.02
CA ARG A 217 -4.57 -1.04 -9.56
C ARG A 217 -4.84 -2.46 -10.08
N GLU A 218 -3.82 -3.12 -10.59
CA GLU A 218 -3.91 -4.49 -11.12
C GLU A 218 -3.83 -5.57 -10.02
N LEU A 219 -3.32 -5.23 -8.82
CA LEU A 219 -3.11 -6.18 -7.72
C LEU A 219 -4.08 -5.93 -6.56
N ASP A 220 -5.00 -6.87 -6.35
CA ASP A 220 -5.71 -6.98 -5.06
C ASP A 220 -4.81 -7.74 -4.06
N PRO A 221 -4.43 -7.13 -2.92
CA PRO A 221 -3.59 -7.76 -1.91
C PRO A 221 -4.21 -9.00 -1.26
N PHE A 222 -5.51 -9.25 -1.42
CA PHE A 222 -6.18 -10.47 -0.92
C PHE A 222 -6.28 -11.58 -1.97
N GLU A 223 -6.11 -11.27 -3.25
CA GLU A 223 -6.31 -12.21 -4.36
C GLU A 223 -5.04 -12.41 -5.21
N SER A 224 -3.94 -11.73 -4.87
CA SER A 224 -2.67 -11.86 -5.59
C SER A 224 -2.08 -13.26 -5.43
N GLY A 225 -1.20 -13.64 -6.36
CA GLY A 225 -0.44 -14.90 -6.24
C GLY A 225 0.46 -14.96 -5.01
N ALA A 226 0.73 -13.82 -4.35
CA ALA A 226 1.51 -13.73 -3.12
C ALA A 226 0.69 -13.27 -1.91
N ALA A 227 -0.65 -13.32 -1.97
CA ALA A 227 -1.51 -12.69 -0.96
C ALA A 227 -1.17 -13.13 0.47
N GLU A 228 -1.14 -14.43 0.74
CA GLU A 228 -0.83 -14.95 2.08
C GLU A 228 0.57 -14.51 2.56
N LEU A 229 1.57 -14.58 1.67
CA LEU A 229 2.92 -14.15 1.99
C LEU A 229 3.00 -12.64 2.26
N GLN A 230 2.32 -11.82 1.46
CA GLN A 230 2.26 -10.36 1.64
C GLN A 230 1.57 -9.99 2.95
N LEU A 231 0.47 -10.65 3.29
CA LEU A 231 -0.25 -10.40 4.54
C LEU A 231 0.60 -10.79 5.75
N HIS A 232 1.33 -11.91 5.67
CA HIS A 232 2.30 -12.32 6.69
C HIS A 232 3.39 -11.26 6.91
N HIS A 233 3.98 -10.73 5.83
CA HIS A 233 4.98 -9.66 5.93
C HIS A 233 4.39 -8.34 6.45
N LEU A 234 3.16 -8.02 6.05
CA LEU A 234 2.51 -6.77 6.48
C LEU A 234 2.21 -6.79 7.97
N GLU A 235 1.76 -7.93 8.48
CA GLU A 235 1.54 -8.14 9.91
C GLU A 235 2.84 -8.05 10.70
N HIS A 236 3.92 -8.66 10.21
CA HIS A 236 5.24 -8.53 10.83
C HIS A 236 5.70 -7.06 10.88
N ASN A 237 5.62 -6.33 9.77
CA ASN A 237 5.98 -4.91 9.72
C ASN A 237 5.11 -4.07 10.67
N ARG A 238 3.82 -4.39 10.78
CA ARG A 238 2.92 -3.73 11.73
C ARG A 238 3.39 -3.90 13.16
N LEU A 239 3.69 -5.13 13.59
CA LEU A 239 4.17 -5.44 14.93
C LEU A 239 5.52 -4.77 15.24
N VAL A 240 6.44 -4.79 14.28
CA VAL A 240 7.72 -4.06 14.39
C VAL A 240 7.48 -2.57 14.60
N MET A 241 6.58 -1.98 13.82
CA MET A 241 6.30 -0.56 13.89
C MET A 241 5.53 -0.16 15.15
N GLU A 242 4.67 -1.01 15.69
CA GLU A 242 4.03 -0.76 16.98
C GLU A 242 5.06 -0.68 18.08
N LYS A 243 5.97 -1.65 18.17
CA LYS A 243 7.09 -1.62 19.12
C LYS A 243 8.02 -0.42 18.92
N TYR A 244 8.32 -0.07 17.67
CA TYR A 244 9.20 1.07 17.36
C TYR A 244 8.58 2.42 17.75
N LEU A 245 7.25 2.52 17.66
CA LEU A 245 6.52 3.75 17.90
C LEU A 245 6.01 3.89 19.34
N GLU A 246 6.13 2.89 20.21
CA GLU A 246 5.83 3.02 21.65
C GLU A 246 6.71 4.11 22.29
#